data_AF-A0A5Y0S8V2-F1
#
_entry.id   AF-A0A5Y0S8V2-F1
#
_cell.length_a   1.000
_cell.length_b   1.000
_cell.length_c   1.000
_cell.angle_alpha   90.00
_cell.angle_beta   90.00
_cell.angle_gamma   90.00
#
_symmetry.space_group_name_H-M   'P 1'
#
loop_
_entity.id
_entity.type
_entity.pdbx_description
1 polymer ?
#
loop_
_entity_poly.entity_id
_entity_poly.type
_entity_poly.pdbx_seq_one_letter_code
_entity_poly.pdbx_strand_id
1 'polypeptide(L)'
;MTTENTTHNDSRAARADRRLQPLLVWSPGQRDIIKTVALLLMVADHVNRILHLDQDWLFLAGRGAFPLFALVWGLNLSRHAHIRQSAVNRLWGLAVIAQGGWFLAGFPWYEGNILFAFAVAAQALTWCEQRSLFRSAAALFLLTAWIPLSGASYGIAGVL
;
A
#
# COMPACT_ATOMS: atom_id res chain seq x y z
N MET A 1 16.53 -33.83 -16.55
CA MET A 1 17.18 -33.54 -15.26
C MET A 1 16.56 -32.28 -14.64
N THR A 2 15.24 -32.31 -14.35
CA THR A 2 14.46 -31.11 -13.95
C THR A 2 13.37 -31.38 -12.88
N THR A 3 13.18 -32.63 -12.45
CA THR A 3 12.08 -33.05 -11.56
C THR A 3 12.42 -33.00 -10.05
N GLU A 4 13.69 -33.01 -9.66
CA GLU A 4 14.09 -32.87 -8.23
C GLU A 4 14.02 -31.43 -7.72
N ASN A 5 14.23 -30.44 -8.60
CA ASN A 5 14.31 -29.04 -8.18
C ASN A 5 12.93 -28.44 -7.89
N THR A 6 11.86 -28.94 -8.53
CA THR A 6 10.48 -28.51 -8.30
C THR A 6 9.92 -29.01 -6.98
N THR A 7 10.12 -30.30 -6.66
CA THR A 7 9.60 -30.92 -5.42
C THR A 7 10.24 -30.35 -4.15
N HIS A 8 11.53 -30.01 -4.20
CA HIS A 8 12.21 -29.36 -3.08
C HIS A 8 11.76 -27.90 -2.89
N ASN A 9 11.44 -27.17 -3.96
CA ASN A 9 10.95 -25.79 -3.86
C ASN A 9 9.52 -25.74 -3.29
N ASP A 10 8.65 -26.64 -3.72
CA ASP A 10 7.26 -26.75 -3.22
C ASP A 10 7.21 -27.08 -1.73
N SER A 11 8.10 -27.94 -1.25
CA SER A 11 8.17 -28.31 0.17
C SER A 11 8.73 -27.20 1.08
N ARG A 12 9.57 -26.30 0.55
CA ARG A 12 10.03 -25.10 1.26
C ARG A 12 8.94 -24.04 1.35
N ALA A 13 8.26 -23.77 0.23
CA ALA A 13 7.13 -22.84 0.18
C ALA A 13 6.00 -23.29 1.13
N ALA A 14 5.60 -24.57 1.07
CA ALA A 14 4.58 -25.12 1.96
C ALA A 14 4.93 -25.04 3.46
N ARG A 15 6.23 -25.13 3.79
CA ARG A 15 6.71 -25.03 5.18
C ARG A 15 6.75 -23.58 5.67
N ALA A 16 7.09 -22.63 4.78
CA ALA A 16 7.02 -21.21 5.05
C ALA A 16 5.57 -20.76 5.27
N ASP A 17 4.64 -21.20 4.40
CA ASP A 17 3.20 -20.91 4.53
C ASP A 17 2.65 -21.38 5.88
N ARG A 18 3.00 -22.59 6.32
CA ARG A 18 2.54 -23.12 7.62
C ARG A 18 3.07 -22.32 8.83
N ARG A 19 4.28 -21.76 8.75
CA ARG A 19 4.85 -20.92 9.83
C ARG A 19 4.23 -19.53 9.87
N LEU A 20 3.84 -19.00 8.70
CA LEU A 20 3.28 -17.67 8.58
C LEU A 20 1.76 -17.65 8.82
N GLN A 21 1.06 -18.77 8.62
CA GLN A 21 -0.38 -18.90 8.84
C GLN A 21 -0.89 -18.29 10.17
N PRO A 22 -0.30 -18.56 11.35
CA PRO A 22 -0.77 -17.98 12.61
C PRO A 22 -0.68 -16.45 12.63
N LEU A 23 0.31 -15.88 11.94
CA LEU A 23 0.53 -14.43 11.83
C LEU A 23 -0.40 -13.78 10.79
N LEU A 24 -0.87 -14.55 9.80
CA LEU A 24 -1.75 -14.08 8.71
C LEU A 24 -3.26 -14.30 8.98
N VAL A 25 -3.63 -15.13 9.97
CA VAL A 25 -5.04 -15.35 10.34
C VAL A 25 -5.50 -14.28 11.35
N TRP A 26 -5.77 -13.08 10.84
CA TRP A 26 -6.51 -12.05 11.58
C TRP A 26 -8.01 -12.11 11.28
N SER A 27 -8.82 -11.83 12.29
CA SER A 27 -10.26 -11.67 12.14
C SER A 27 -10.57 -10.40 11.32
N PRO A 28 -11.74 -10.31 10.66
CA PRO A 28 -12.18 -9.08 10.01
C PRO A 28 -12.14 -7.88 10.96
N GLY A 29 -12.60 -8.05 12.20
CA GLY A 29 -12.58 -6.97 13.21
C GLY A 29 -11.18 -6.49 13.58
N GLN A 30 -10.19 -7.39 13.73
CA GLN A 30 -8.80 -6.98 14.00
C GLN A 30 -8.23 -6.13 12.86
N ARG A 31 -8.52 -6.49 11.61
CA ARG A 31 -8.07 -5.74 10.43
C ARG A 31 -8.69 -4.36 10.38
N ASP A 32 -9.97 -4.26 10.72
CA ASP A 32 -10.67 -2.99 10.71
C ASP A 32 -10.17 -2.08 11.83
N ILE A 33 -9.91 -2.62 13.03
CA ILE A 33 -9.25 -1.87 14.12
C ILE A 33 -7.88 -1.34 13.67
N ILE A 34 -7.03 -2.19 13.06
CA ILE A 34 -5.70 -1.77 12.61
C ILE A 34 -5.81 -0.66 11.56
N LYS A 35 -6.72 -0.78 10.59
CA LYS A 35 -6.95 0.27 9.58
C LYS A 35 -7.44 1.56 10.22
N THR A 36 -8.37 1.48 11.17
CA THR A 36 -8.89 2.65 11.88
C THR A 36 -7.80 3.33 12.69
N VAL A 37 -6.98 2.57 13.43
CA VAL A 37 -5.82 3.11 14.14
C VAL A 37 -4.86 3.77 13.16
N ALA A 38 -4.47 3.09 12.07
CA ALA A 38 -3.59 3.65 11.05
C ALA A 38 -4.16 4.95 10.44
N LEU A 39 -5.46 4.99 10.16
CA LEU A 39 -6.13 6.19 9.66
C LEU A 39 -6.06 7.34 10.66
N LEU A 40 -6.35 7.07 11.94
CA LEU A 40 -6.30 8.08 12.99
C LEU A 40 -4.89 8.61 13.19
N LEU A 41 -3.87 7.76 13.19
CA LEU A 41 -2.47 8.18 13.29
C LEU A 41 -2.05 9.04 12.10
N MET A 42 -2.47 8.68 10.88
CA MET A 42 -2.21 9.47 9.67
C MET A 42 -2.86 10.85 9.74
N VAL A 43 -4.14 10.92 10.15
CA VAL A 43 -4.86 12.19 10.30
C VAL A 43 -4.24 13.05 11.40
N ALA A 44 -3.87 12.45 12.53
CA ALA A 44 -3.24 13.17 13.63
C ALA A 44 -1.89 13.80 13.21
N ASP A 45 -1.07 13.07 12.45
CA ASP A 45 0.15 13.59 11.84
C ASP A 45 -0.12 14.76 10.87
N HIS A 46 -1.15 14.64 10.03
CA HIS A 46 -1.54 15.73 9.13
C HIS A 46 -2.02 16.96 9.90
N VAL A 47 -2.80 16.79 10.97
CA VAL A 47 -3.23 17.89 11.85
C VAL A 47 -2.03 18.54 12.53
N ASN A 48 -1.07 17.75 13.03
CA ASN A 48 0.18 18.26 13.60
C ASN A 48 0.94 19.15 12.61
N ARG A 49 0.98 18.74 11.34
CA ARG A 49 1.63 19.49 10.26
C ARG A 49 0.85 20.74 9.82
N ILE A 50 -0.48 20.65 9.73
CA ILE A 50 -1.37 21.76 9.33
C ILE A 50 -1.37 22.86 10.40
N LEU A 51 -1.39 22.47 11.67
CA LEU A 51 -1.44 23.40 12.81
C LEU A 51 -0.05 23.85 13.29
N HIS A 52 1.03 23.42 12.63
CA HIS A 52 2.41 23.74 13.00
C HIS A 52 2.73 23.46 14.48
N LEU A 53 2.25 22.31 14.99
CA LEU A 53 2.41 21.92 16.39
C LEU A 53 3.80 21.32 16.69
N ASP A 54 4.56 20.95 15.65
CA ASP A 54 5.94 20.45 15.68
C ASP A 54 6.20 19.32 16.69
N GLN A 55 5.21 18.44 16.91
CA GLN A 55 5.36 17.30 17.81
C GLN A 55 6.03 16.10 17.12
N ASP A 56 7.26 15.77 17.52
CA ASP A 56 8.05 14.67 16.93
C ASP A 56 7.37 13.30 17.03
N TRP A 57 6.66 13.03 18.13
CA TRP A 57 5.98 11.75 18.33
C TRP A 57 4.79 11.55 17.38
N LEU A 58 4.11 12.64 16.97
CA LEU A 58 3.03 12.60 15.99
C LEU A 58 3.56 12.30 14.57
N PHE A 59 4.73 12.84 14.22
CA PHE A 59 5.42 12.50 12.97
C PHE A 59 5.82 11.02 12.92
N LEU A 60 6.29 10.47 14.04
CA LEU A 60 6.66 9.05 14.14
C LEU A 60 5.42 8.15 14.08
N ALA A 61 4.34 8.56 14.74
CA ALA A 61 3.06 7.88 14.71
C ALA A 61 2.44 7.84 13.29
N GLY A 62 2.46 8.97 12.57
CA GLY A 62 2.02 9.06 11.18
C GLY A 62 2.83 8.16 10.25
N ARG A 63 4.15 8.07 10.45
CA ARG A 63 5.02 7.13 9.73
C ARG A 63 4.63 5.66 9.93
N GLY A 64 4.10 5.31 11.10
CA GLY A 64 3.58 3.97 11.40
C GLY A 64 2.29 3.63 10.64
N ALA A 65 1.53 4.61 10.16
CA ALA A 65 0.28 4.36 9.45
C ALA A 65 0.50 3.67 8.09
N PHE A 66 1.51 4.10 7.33
CA PHE A 66 1.83 3.50 6.03
C PHE A 66 2.10 1.98 6.10
N PRO A 67 3.04 1.48 6.93
CA PRO A 67 3.31 0.05 7.01
C PRO A 67 2.12 -0.75 7.54
N LEU A 68 1.28 -0.17 8.42
CA LEU A 68 0.05 -0.82 8.88
C LEU A 68 -0.96 -0.98 7.74
N PHE A 69 -1.20 0.07 6.94
CA PHE A 69 -2.04 -0.05 5.75
C PHE A 69 -1.47 -1.05 4.75
N ALA A 70 -0.16 -1.04 4.52
CA ALA A 70 0.51 -1.95 3.59
C ALA A 70 0.39 -3.41 4.02
N LEU A 71 0.55 -3.67 5.32
CA LEU A 71 0.38 -4.99 5.91
C LEU A 71 -1.06 -5.49 5.76
N VAL A 72 -2.05 -4.69 6.16
CA VAL A 72 -3.46 -5.10 6.05
C VAL A 72 -3.87 -5.27 4.59
N TRP A 73 -3.39 -4.42 3.68
CA TRP A 73 -3.64 -4.54 2.25
C TRP A 73 -3.01 -5.81 1.67
N GLY A 74 -1.75 -6.12 1.99
CA GLY A 74 -1.06 -7.35 1.57
C GLY A 74 -1.72 -8.61 2.12
N LEU A 75 -2.16 -8.59 3.38
CA LEU A 75 -2.94 -9.67 3.98
C LEU A 75 -4.32 -9.83 3.33
N ASN A 76 -4.92 -8.74 2.85
CA ASN A 76 -6.16 -8.81 2.10
C ASN A 76 -5.92 -9.40 0.71
N LEU A 77 -4.83 -9.02 0.06
CA LEU A 77 -4.41 -9.54 -1.24
C LEU A 77 -4.13 -11.05 -1.18
N SER A 78 -3.39 -11.51 -0.18
CA SER A 78 -3.06 -12.95 -0.01
C SER A 78 -4.27 -13.87 0.14
N ARG A 79 -5.44 -13.32 0.54
CA ARG A 79 -6.68 -14.10 0.72
C ARG A 79 -7.57 -14.14 -0.51
N HIS A 80 -7.29 -13.31 -1.53
CA HIS A 80 -8.11 -13.25 -2.74
C HIS A 80 -7.24 -13.60 -3.94
N ALA A 81 -7.69 -14.56 -4.76
CA ALA A 81 -6.95 -15.00 -5.94
C ALA A 81 -6.75 -13.89 -6.98
N HIS A 82 -7.67 -12.91 -7.01
CA HIS A 82 -7.66 -11.81 -7.99
C HIS A 82 -8.09 -10.50 -7.36
N ILE A 83 -7.44 -9.42 -7.78
CA ILE A 83 -7.85 -8.05 -7.44
C ILE A 83 -8.99 -7.62 -8.35
N ARG A 84 -10.14 -7.23 -7.76
CA ARG A 84 -11.28 -6.71 -8.52
C ARG A 84 -11.00 -5.28 -9.00
N GLN A 85 -11.10 -5.02 -10.29
CA GLN A 85 -10.93 -3.67 -10.87
C GLN A 85 -11.87 -2.63 -10.22
N SER A 86 -13.09 -3.02 -9.82
CA SER A 86 -14.01 -2.10 -9.11
C SER A 86 -13.51 -1.68 -7.73
N ALA A 87 -12.66 -2.48 -7.06
CA ALA A 87 -11.99 -2.07 -5.83
C ALA A 87 -10.84 -1.09 -6.13
N VAL A 88 -10.09 -1.33 -7.21
CA VAL A 88 -9.03 -0.42 -7.69
C VAL A 88 -9.61 0.94 -8.08
N ASN A 89 -10.73 0.97 -8.83
CA ASN A 89 -11.40 2.21 -9.22
C ASN A 89 -11.91 3.01 -8.01
N ARG A 90 -12.44 2.32 -6.99
CA ARG A 90 -12.83 2.97 -5.73
C ARG A 90 -11.63 3.58 -5.02
N LEU A 91 -10.49 2.90 -5.03
CA LEU A 91 -9.27 3.40 -4.43
C LEU A 91 -8.73 4.64 -5.16
N TRP A 92 -8.75 4.65 -6.50
CA TRP A 92 -8.46 5.85 -7.29
C TRP A 92 -9.41 7.01 -6.95
N GLY A 93 -10.71 6.75 -6.86
CA GLY A 93 -11.70 7.77 -6.48
C GLY A 93 -11.44 8.35 -5.10
N LEU A 94 -11.18 7.51 -4.11
CA LEU A 94 -10.82 7.94 -2.75
C LEU A 94 -9.50 8.72 -2.73
N ALA A 95 -8.51 8.31 -3.52
CA ALA A 95 -7.24 9.01 -3.63
C ALA A 95 -7.42 10.43 -4.19
N VAL A 96 -8.26 10.62 -5.20
CA VAL A 96 -8.59 11.94 -5.76
C VAL A 96 -9.30 12.81 -4.74
N ILE A 97 -10.30 12.26 -4.03
CA ILE A 97 -11.04 12.99 -2.98
C ILE A 97 -10.09 13.44 -1.87
N ALA A 98 -9.24 12.53 -1.38
CA ALA A 98 -8.26 12.83 -0.34
C ALA A 98 -7.24 13.90 -0.80
N GLN A 99 -6.80 13.83 -2.06
CA GLN A 99 -5.89 14.82 -2.64
C GLN A 99 -6.52 16.22 -2.69
N GLY A 100 -7.83 16.31 -2.96
CA GLY A 100 -8.56 17.57 -2.87
C GLY A 100 -8.46 18.20 -1.48
N GLY A 101 -8.63 17.40 -0.42
CA GLY A 101 -8.47 17.88 0.96
C GLY A 101 -7.03 18.35 1.26
N TRP A 102 -6.04 17.62 0.79
CA TRP A 102 -4.62 17.98 0.92
C TRP A 102 -4.28 19.31 0.23
N PHE A 103 -4.79 19.49 -0.99
CA PHE A 103 -4.60 20.73 -1.74
C PHE A 103 -5.29 21.93 -1.07
N LEU A 104 -6.53 21.74 -0.59
CA LEU A 104 -7.27 22.78 0.14
C LEU A 104 -6.60 23.16 1.47
N ALA A 105 -5.84 22.26 2.08
CA ALA A 105 -5.03 22.54 3.25
C ALA A 105 -3.72 23.31 2.95
N GLY A 106 -3.48 23.66 1.68
CA GLY A 106 -2.34 24.51 1.27
C GLY A 106 -1.07 23.75 0.90
N PHE A 107 -1.12 22.42 0.79
CA PHE A 107 0.04 21.60 0.42
C PHE A 107 0.18 21.43 -1.11
N PRO A 108 1.38 21.05 -1.60
CA PRO A 108 1.61 20.84 -3.03
C PRO A 108 0.70 19.75 -3.61
N TRP A 109 -0.09 20.11 -4.63
CA TRP A 109 -1.05 19.21 -5.28
C TRP A 109 -0.39 18.02 -6.01
N TYR A 110 0.88 18.14 -6.39
CA TYR A 110 1.63 17.11 -7.09
C TYR A 110 2.23 16.06 -6.16
N GLU A 111 2.23 16.29 -4.84
CA GLU A 111 2.63 15.30 -3.85
C GLU A 111 1.46 14.35 -3.60
N GLY A 112 1.49 13.19 -4.24
CA GLY A 112 0.36 12.27 -4.20
C GLY A 112 0.25 11.57 -2.84
N ASN A 113 -0.98 11.54 -2.30
CA ASN A 113 -1.27 10.86 -1.04
C ASN A 113 -1.08 9.33 -1.10
N ILE A 114 -1.03 8.71 0.09
CA ILE A 114 -0.81 7.27 0.26
C ILE A 114 -1.80 6.38 -0.52
N LEU A 115 -3.05 6.82 -0.72
CA LEU A 115 -4.04 6.02 -1.43
C LEU A 115 -3.68 5.87 -2.91
N PHE A 116 -3.04 6.86 -3.51
CA PHE A 116 -2.51 6.74 -4.87
C PHE A 116 -1.40 5.69 -4.95
N ALA A 117 -0.52 5.59 -3.95
CA ALA A 117 0.50 4.54 -3.92
C ALA A 117 -0.14 3.14 -3.93
N PHE A 118 -1.19 2.94 -3.13
CA PHE A 118 -1.96 1.68 -3.17
C PHE A 118 -2.72 1.48 -4.48
N ALA A 119 -3.27 2.54 -5.07
CA ALA A 119 -4.01 2.47 -6.34
C ALA A 119 -3.09 2.09 -7.51
N VAL A 120 -1.92 2.70 -7.59
CA VAL A 120 -0.87 2.40 -8.57
C VAL A 120 -0.39 0.96 -8.41
N ALA A 121 -0.07 0.54 -7.18
CA ALA A 121 0.37 -0.82 -6.91
C ALA A 121 -0.71 -1.86 -7.28
N ALA A 122 -1.96 -1.64 -6.86
CA ALA A 122 -3.07 -2.52 -7.18
C ALA A 122 -3.33 -2.59 -8.70
N GLN A 123 -3.28 -1.45 -9.40
CA GLN A 123 -3.46 -1.40 -10.85
C GLN A 123 -2.34 -2.12 -11.58
N ALA A 124 -1.07 -1.91 -11.19
CA ALA A 124 0.06 -2.61 -11.77
C ALA A 124 -0.07 -4.14 -11.58
N LEU A 125 -0.43 -4.60 -10.38
CA LEU A 125 -0.67 -6.03 -10.11
C LEU A 125 -1.78 -6.61 -10.99
N THR A 126 -2.93 -5.94 -11.11
CA THR A 126 -4.03 -6.42 -11.97
C THR A 126 -3.62 -6.57 -13.44
N TRP A 127 -2.77 -5.67 -13.95
CA TRP A 127 -2.27 -5.73 -15.32
C TRP A 127 -1.21 -6.81 -15.52
N CYS A 128 -0.36 -7.05 -14.52
CA CYS A 128 0.59 -8.16 -14.52
C CYS A 128 -0.10 -9.54 -14.48
N GLU A 129 -1.21 -9.68 -13.74
CA GLU A 129 -1.98 -10.95 -13.69
C GLU A 129 -2.49 -11.39 -15.07
N GLN A 130 -2.77 -10.45 -15.97
CA GLN A 130 -3.39 -10.72 -17.26
C GLN A 130 -2.39 -11.18 -18.35
N ARG A 131 -1.12 -11.40 -17.98
CA ARG A 131 -0.03 -11.98 -18.81
C ARG A 131 0.07 -11.43 -20.25
N SER A 132 -0.13 -10.13 -20.41
CA SER A 132 0.07 -9.43 -21.68
C SER A 132 1.30 -8.53 -21.60
N LEU A 133 2.17 -8.59 -22.62
CA LEU A 133 3.37 -7.73 -22.71
C LEU A 133 3.00 -6.24 -22.70
N PHE A 134 1.94 -5.87 -23.43
CA PHE A 134 1.44 -4.49 -23.44
C PHE A 134 1.00 -4.04 -22.04
N ARG A 135 0.25 -4.89 -21.32
CA ARG A 135 -0.22 -4.57 -19.96
C ARG A 135 0.91 -4.52 -18.95
N SER A 136 1.93 -5.37 -19.11
CA SER A 136 3.14 -5.36 -18.28
C SER A 136 3.96 -4.09 -18.53
N ALA A 137 4.10 -3.66 -19.79
CA ALA A 137 4.73 -2.39 -20.14
C ALA A 137 3.93 -1.18 -19.60
N ALA A 138 2.60 -1.22 -19.67
CA ALA A 138 1.72 -0.20 -19.09
C ALA A 138 1.85 -0.14 -17.56
N ALA A 139 1.99 -1.29 -16.89
CA ALA A 139 2.24 -1.37 -15.45
C ALA A 139 3.59 -0.74 -15.08
N LEU A 140 4.65 -1.06 -15.84
CA LEU A 140 5.97 -0.48 -15.62
C LEU A 140 5.94 1.05 -15.84
N PHE A 141 5.30 1.50 -16.91
CA PHE A 141 5.12 2.92 -17.18
C PHE A 141 4.35 3.63 -16.06
N LEU A 142 3.27 3.02 -15.55
CA LEU A 142 2.50 3.59 -14.44
C LEU A 142 3.35 3.70 -13.17
N LEU A 143 4.15 2.67 -12.86
CA LEU A 143 5.06 2.68 -11.72
C LEU A 143 6.13 3.76 -11.86
N THR A 144 6.74 3.92 -13.04
CA THR A 144 7.76 4.95 -13.27
C THR A 144 7.16 6.36 -13.25
N ALA A 145 5.96 6.55 -13.81
CA ALA A 145 5.24 7.82 -13.78
C ALA A 145 4.82 8.22 -12.36
N TRP A 146 4.67 7.26 -11.45
CA TRP A 146 4.36 7.53 -10.04
C TRP A 146 5.56 8.04 -9.23
N ILE A 147 6.80 7.69 -9.63
CA ILE A 147 8.02 8.04 -8.86
C ILE A 147 8.12 9.55 -8.58
N PRO A 148 7.95 10.47 -9.56
CA PRO A 148 8.02 11.90 -9.30
C PRO A 148 6.90 12.43 -8.39
N LEU A 149 5.72 11.80 -8.43
CA LEU A 149 4.56 12.16 -7.59
C LEU A 149 4.68 11.62 -6.17
N SER A 150 5.60 10.70 -5.94
CA SER A 150 5.87 10.12 -4.63
C SER A 150 6.70 11.03 -3.72
N GLY A 151 6.84 12.33 -4.02
CA GLY A 151 7.66 13.28 -3.24
C GLY A 151 7.30 13.42 -1.75
N ALA A 152 6.04 13.17 -1.38
CA ALA A 152 5.62 13.07 0.03
C ALA A 152 6.06 11.75 0.71
N SER A 153 6.52 10.78 -0.06
CA SER A 153 7.11 9.55 0.45
C SER A 153 8.49 9.87 1.00
N TYR A 154 8.79 9.31 2.17
CA TYR A 154 9.85 9.70 3.10
C TYR A 154 11.32 9.68 2.59
N GLY A 155 11.56 9.61 1.27
CA GLY A 155 12.87 9.60 0.64
C GLY A 155 13.73 8.43 1.12
N ILE A 156 15.06 8.56 1.02
CA ILE A 156 16.02 7.59 1.57
C ILE A 156 15.85 7.45 3.10
N ALA A 157 15.39 8.50 3.79
CA ALA A 157 15.13 8.50 5.23
C ALA A 157 13.92 7.63 5.65
N GLY A 158 13.14 7.12 4.71
CA GLY A 158 12.13 6.08 4.98
C GLY A 158 12.68 4.66 4.90
N VAL A 159 13.90 4.49 4.37
CA VAL A 159 14.55 3.19 4.10
C VAL A 159 15.75 2.94 5.03
N LEU A 160 16.42 4.01 5.48
CA LEU A 160 17.47 4.00 6.51
C LEU A 160 16.87 4.15 7.91
#